data_AF-A0A371YPG1-F1
#
_entry.id   AF-A0A371YPG1-F1
#
_cell.length_a   1.000
_cell.length_b   1.000
_cell.length_c   1.000
_cell.angle_alpha   90.00
_cell.angle_beta   90.00
_cell.angle_gamma   90.00
#
_symmetry.space_group_name_H-M   'P 1'
#
loop_
_entity.id
_entity.type
_entity.pdbx_description
1 polymer ?
#
loop_
_entity_poly.entity_id
_entity_poly.type
_entity_poly.pdbx_seq_one_letter_code
_entity_poly.pdbx_strand_id
1 'polypeptide(L)'
;MALNVGQDFKKRWLDTPEVVRQTYLDDLSRVCDLLTPESPIQAWMDNDKRAMQVAQLKVEQAYADLKAQLIEEARIRKQLALEQSLAEKRAQQEQYNQQLIQDELKQTQQQIQTLASIQEQIQIETELYTERYTENPKTPATDYANNHFKVADQEMMSELESVRLRLELEAETFIEQAVNDFRAKLKAASDEEIAYILKNTHFSDQV
;
A
#
# COMPACT_ATOMS: atom_id res chain seq x y z
N MET A 1 49.59 4.31 -50.15
CA MET A 1 49.51 4.95 -48.81
C MET A 1 48.03 5.07 -48.48
N ALA A 2 47.50 4.22 -47.61
CA ALA A 2 46.10 4.32 -47.18
C ALA A 2 46.02 5.41 -46.11
N LEU A 3 45.23 6.47 -46.35
CA LEU A 3 44.92 7.47 -45.34
C LEU A 3 44.22 6.78 -44.17
N ASN A 4 44.89 6.72 -43.02
CA ASN A 4 44.36 6.08 -41.83
C ASN A 4 43.30 7.00 -41.20
N VAL A 5 42.07 6.94 -41.72
CA VAL A 5 40.94 7.78 -41.29
C VAL A 5 40.36 7.37 -39.92
N GLY A 6 40.95 6.40 -39.23
CA GLY A 6 40.51 5.91 -37.92
C GLY A 6 39.36 4.90 -38.02
N GLN A 7 39.31 3.95 -37.09
CA GLN A 7 38.38 2.81 -37.13
C GLN A 7 36.89 3.22 -37.08
N ASP A 8 36.58 4.40 -36.52
CA ASP A 8 35.21 4.92 -36.36
C ASP A 8 34.82 6.00 -37.35
N PHE A 9 35.60 6.24 -38.42
CA PHE A 9 35.30 7.27 -39.41
C PHE A 9 33.88 7.12 -39.98
N LYS A 10 33.49 5.89 -40.35
CA LYS A 10 32.18 5.62 -40.94
C LYS A 10 31.04 5.99 -39.98
N LYS A 11 31.17 5.69 -38.69
CA LYS A 11 30.15 5.99 -37.69
C LYS A 11 30.09 7.48 -37.42
N ARG A 12 31.24 8.10 -37.13
CA ARG A 12 31.35 9.56 -36.92
C ARG A 12 30.82 10.35 -38.11
N TRP A 13 31.12 9.91 -39.33
CA TRP A 13 30.63 10.55 -40.55
C TRP A 13 29.11 10.42 -40.69
N LEU A 14 28.52 9.26 -40.38
CA LEU A 14 27.07 9.06 -40.45
C LEU A 14 26.30 9.82 -39.36
N ASP A 15 26.89 9.96 -38.16
CA ASP A 15 26.31 10.69 -37.02
C ASP A 15 26.46 12.22 -37.15
N THR A 16 27.29 12.67 -38.09
CA THR A 16 27.51 14.10 -38.35
C THR A 16 26.28 14.72 -39.04
N PRO A 17 25.87 15.96 -38.70
CA PRO A 17 24.76 16.63 -39.36
C PRO A 17 24.88 16.59 -40.89
N GLU A 18 23.76 16.37 -41.57
CA GLU A 18 23.74 16.28 -43.03
C GLU A 18 24.28 17.54 -43.71
N VAL A 19 24.01 18.71 -43.12
CA VAL A 19 24.53 20.02 -43.56
C VAL A 19 26.06 20.03 -43.58
N VAL A 20 26.71 19.47 -42.55
CA VAL A 20 28.19 19.40 -42.46
C VAL A 20 28.74 18.47 -43.54
N ARG A 21 28.06 17.35 -43.81
CA ARG A 21 28.46 16.43 -44.88
C ARG A 21 28.35 17.08 -46.26
N GLN A 22 27.27 17.83 -46.50
CA GLN A 22 27.06 18.56 -47.74
C GLN A 22 28.10 19.68 -47.91
N THR A 23 28.42 20.44 -46.86
CA THR A 23 29.48 21.47 -46.95
C THR A 23 30.85 20.88 -47.29
N TYR A 24 31.18 19.69 -46.76
CA TYR A 24 32.41 19.00 -47.13
C TYR A 24 32.41 18.49 -48.58
N LEU A 25 31.26 18.04 -49.10
CA LEU A 25 31.13 17.67 -50.51
C LEU A 25 31.26 18.89 -51.43
N ASP A 26 30.67 20.03 -51.04
CA ASP A 26 30.76 21.30 -51.76
C ASP A 26 32.19 21.87 -51.75
N ASP A 27 32.91 21.70 -50.64
CA ASP A 27 34.35 22.03 -50.55
C ASP A 27 35.17 21.15 -51.52
N LEU A 28 34.87 19.84 -51.59
CA LEU A 28 35.57 18.91 -52.49
C LEU A 28 35.27 19.21 -53.97
N SER A 29 34.02 19.47 -54.34
CA SER A 29 33.66 19.82 -55.72
C SER A 29 34.34 21.11 -56.16
N ARG A 30 34.42 22.11 -55.27
CA ARG A 30 35.10 23.39 -55.54
C ARG A 30 36.60 23.23 -55.77
N VAL A 31 37.25 22.32 -55.04
CA VAL A 31 38.66 21.99 -55.26
C VAL A 31 38.85 21.24 -56.58
N CYS A 32 37.89 20.38 -56.97
CA CYS A 32 37.91 19.74 -58.29
C CYS A 32 37.75 20.75 -59.45
N ASP A 33 37.03 21.86 -59.25
CA ASP A 33 36.87 22.90 -60.27
C ASP A 33 38.21 23.56 -60.66
N LEU A 34 39.21 23.58 -59.79
CA LEU A 34 40.58 24.04 -60.11
C LEU A 34 41.31 23.16 -61.13
N LEU A 35 40.92 21.90 -61.27
CA LEU A 35 41.52 20.96 -62.22
C LEU A 35 41.02 21.21 -63.66
N THR A 36 40.10 22.17 -63.85
CA THR A 36 39.64 22.60 -65.18
C THR A 36 40.62 23.59 -65.82
N PRO A 37 40.95 23.42 -67.12
CA PRO A 37 42.10 24.08 -67.75
C PRO A 37 42.00 25.61 -67.97
N GLU A 38 40.85 26.25 -67.72
CA GLU A 38 40.62 27.68 -68.02
C GLU A 38 40.30 28.55 -66.79
N SER A 39 40.52 28.06 -65.56
CA SER A 39 40.10 28.79 -64.36
C SER A 39 41.07 29.93 -63.95
N PRO A 40 40.59 31.19 -63.78
CA PRO A 40 41.39 32.29 -63.26
C PRO A 40 41.69 32.11 -61.76
N ILE A 41 42.92 31.66 -61.46
CA ILE A 41 43.37 31.25 -60.12
C ILE A 41 43.12 32.32 -59.03
N GLN A 42 43.33 33.60 -59.34
CA GLN A 42 43.16 34.69 -58.36
C GLN A 42 41.70 34.89 -57.95
N ALA A 43 40.78 34.89 -58.91
CA ALA A 43 39.35 35.01 -58.63
C ALA A 43 38.82 33.78 -57.87
N TRP A 44 39.37 32.60 -58.18
CA TRP A 44 39.07 31.38 -57.44
C TRP A 44 39.53 31.48 -55.98
N MET A 45 40.74 31.97 -55.69
CA MET A 45 41.23 32.12 -54.31
C MET A 45 40.37 33.05 -53.45
N ASP A 46 39.88 34.15 -54.02
CA ASP A 46 39.01 35.09 -53.29
C ASP A 46 37.60 34.56 -53.09
N ASN A 47 37.11 33.72 -54.01
CA ASN A 47 35.85 33.00 -53.84
C ASN A 47 36.00 31.88 -52.80
N ASP A 48 37.12 31.15 -52.83
CA ASP A 48 37.41 30.06 -51.91
C ASP A 48 37.50 30.54 -50.46
N LYS A 49 38.20 31.65 -50.20
CA LYS A 49 38.26 32.24 -48.85
C LYS A 49 36.88 32.60 -48.31
N ARG A 50 36.00 33.17 -49.15
CA ARG A 50 34.62 33.52 -48.75
C ARG A 50 33.78 32.27 -48.53
N ALA A 51 33.87 31.30 -49.43
CA ALA A 51 33.14 30.05 -49.33
C ALA A 51 33.59 29.21 -48.13
N MET A 52 34.88 29.18 -47.79
CA MET A 52 35.39 28.56 -46.57
C MET A 52 34.84 29.21 -45.29
N GLN A 53 34.75 30.55 -45.24
CA GLN A 53 34.16 31.26 -44.11
C GLN A 53 32.67 30.89 -43.94
N VAL A 54 31.92 30.85 -45.05
CA VAL A 54 30.51 30.44 -45.04
C VAL A 54 30.36 28.98 -44.63
N ALA A 55 31.22 28.09 -45.14
CA ALA A 55 31.23 26.68 -44.77
C ALA A 55 31.50 26.50 -43.26
N GLN A 56 32.49 27.21 -42.71
CA GLN A 56 32.78 27.17 -41.28
C GLN A 56 31.56 27.60 -40.44
N LEU A 57 30.91 28.71 -40.80
CA LEU A 57 29.71 29.17 -40.10
C LEU A 57 28.56 28.16 -40.19
N LYS A 58 28.33 27.56 -41.36
CA LYS A 58 27.31 26.52 -41.55
C LYS A 58 27.59 25.28 -40.70
N VAL A 59 28.86 24.88 -40.61
CA VAL A 59 29.29 23.74 -39.80
C VAL A 59 29.09 24.03 -38.31
N GLU A 60 29.52 25.21 -37.84
CA GLU A 60 29.32 25.64 -36.45
C GLU A 60 27.84 25.71 -36.08
N GLN A 61 26.99 26.27 -36.95
CA GLN A 61 25.55 26.33 -36.76
C GLN A 61 24.93 24.92 -36.69
N ALA A 62 25.26 24.04 -37.63
CA ALA A 62 24.71 22.68 -37.64
C ALA A 62 25.06 21.87 -36.38
N TYR A 63 26.28 22.04 -35.84
CA TYR A 63 26.65 21.43 -34.57
C TYR A 63 25.96 22.08 -33.36
N ALA A 64 25.76 23.41 -33.39
CA ALA A 64 25.00 24.10 -32.36
C ALA A 64 23.54 23.63 -32.31
N ASP A 65 22.91 23.46 -33.47
CA ASP A 65 21.53 22.97 -33.61
C ASP A 65 21.41 21.51 -33.14
N LEU A 66 22.32 20.62 -33.55
CA LEU A 66 22.33 19.23 -33.08
C LEU A 66 22.48 19.16 -31.56
N LYS A 67 23.37 19.99 -30.99
CA LYS A 67 23.54 20.06 -29.54
C LYS A 67 22.26 20.56 -28.84
N ALA A 68 21.58 21.55 -29.41
CA ALA A 68 20.32 22.05 -28.88
C ALA A 68 19.24 20.95 -28.87
N GLN A 69 19.10 20.22 -29.98
CA GLN A 69 18.17 19.09 -30.08
C GLN A 69 18.44 18.02 -29.02
N LEU A 70 19.71 17.61 -28.84
CA LEU A 70 20.07 16.62 -27.81
C LEU A 70 19.73 17.08 -26.39
N ILE A 71 19.89 18.38 -26.10
CA ILE A 71 19.53 18.96 -24.80
C ILE A 71 18.00 18.95 -24.62
N GLU A 72 17.24 19.31 -25.66
CA GLU A 72 15.77 19.28 -25.62
C GLU A 72 15.24 17.86 -25.45
N GLU A 73 15.76 16.89 -26.19
CA GLU A 73 15.42 15.48 -26.02
C GLU A 73 15.71 14.99 -24.60
N ALA A 74 16.89 15.32 -24.05
CA ALA A 74 17.25 14.96 -22.68
C ALA A 74 16.29 15.60 -21.66
N ARG A 75 15.87 16.85 -21.89
CA ARG A 75 14.86 17.53 -21.06
C ARG A 75 13.51 16.82 -21.15
N ILE A 76 13.06 16.47 -22.34
CA ILE A 76 11.78 15.77 -22.57
C ILE A 76 11.80 14.40 -21.90
N ARG A 77 12.88 13.62 -22.06
CA ARG A 77 13.03 12.31 -21.40
C ARG A 77 12.96 12.44 -19.88
N LYS A 78 13.61 13.45 -19.31
CA LYS A 78 13.55 13.73 -17.88
C LYS A 78 12.12 14.10 -17.44
N GLN A 79 11.43 14.93 -18.22
CA GLN A 79 10.05 15.30 -17.92
C GLN A 79 9.11 14.08 -17.96
N LEU A 80 9.20 13.26 -19.01
CA LEU A 80 8.40 12.03 -19.13
C LEU A 80 8.67 11.05 -17.98
N ALA A 81 9.93 10.87 -17.58
CA ALA A 81 10.27 10.03 -16.44
C ALA A 81 9.68 10.56 -15.12
N LEU A 82 9.69 11.88 -14.94
CA LEU A 82 9.06 12.52 -13.78
C LEU A 82 7.53 12.33 -13.79
N GLU A 83 6.89 12.52 -14.94
CA GLU A 83 5.45 12.31 -15.11
C GLU A 83 5.05 10.85 -14.84
N GLN A 84 5.83 9.89 -15.34
CA GLN A 84 5.63 8.46 -15.05
C GLN A 84 5.77 8.17 -13.55
N SER A 85 6.85 8.64 -12.91
CA SER A 85 7.04 8.43 -11.47
C SER A 85 5.95 9.08 -10.62
N LEU A 86 5.40 10.22 -11.05
CA LEU A 86 4.27 10.87 -10.38
C LEU A 86 2.98 10.09 -10.58
N ALA A 87 2.72 9.57 -11.78
CA ALA A 87 1.57 8.73 -12.07
C ALA A 87 1.60 7.43 -11.25
N GLU A 88 2.77 6.78 -11.15
CA GLU A 88 2.97 5.60 -10.31
C GLU A 88 2.70 5.89 -8.84
N LYS A 89 3.22 7.01 -8.31
CA LYS A 89 2.95 7.43 -6.93
C LYS A 89 1.47 7.69 -6.67
N ARG A 90 0.77 8.34 -7.61
CA ARG A 90 -0.68 8.56 -7.51
C ARG A 90 -1.44 7.25 -7.53
N ALA A 91 -1.09 6.32 -8.43
CA ALA A 91 -1.71 5.01 -8.49
C ALA A 91 -1.50 4.19 -7.21
N GLN A 92 -0.29 4.21 -6.64
CA GLN A 92 -0.01 3.57 -5.35
C GLN A 92 -0.84 4.18 -4.21
N GLN A 93 -0.97 5.51 -4.19
CA GLN A 93 -1.77 6.19 -3.18
C GLN A 93 -3.27 5.88 -3.33
N GLU A 94 -3.78 5.83 -4.56
CA GLU A 94 -5.17 5.43 -4.83
C GLU A 94 -5.45 4.00 -4.39
N GLN A 95 -4.54 3.07 -4.67
CA GLN A 95 -4.64 1.68 -4.21
C GLN A 95 -4.65 1.59 -2.68
N TYR A 96 -3.74 2.31 -2.01
CA TYR A 96 -3.69 2.34 -0.55
C TYR A 96 -4.99 2.92 0.05
N ASN A 97 -5.48 4.03 -0.50
CA ASN A 97 -6.74 4.64 -0.06
C ASN A 97 -7.93 3.69 -0.26
N GLN A 98 -7.98 2.97 -1.38
CA GLN A 98 -9.03 1.98 -1.64
C GLN A 98 -8.98 0.83 -0.63
N GLN A 99 -7.78 0.33 -0.29
CA GLN A 99 -7.61 -0.70 0.74
C GLN A 99 -8.09 -0.21 2.10
N LEU A 100 -7.70 1.02 2.49
CA LEU A 100 -8.13 1.63 3.73
C LEU A 100 -9.66 1.73 3.84
N ILE A 101 -10.31 2.24 2.79
CA ILE A 101 -11.78 2.35 2.74
C ILE A 101 -12.44 0.97 2.85
N GLN A 102 -11.90 -0.05 2.16
CA GLN A 102 -12.44 -1.41 2.25
C GLN A 102 -12.32 -1.99 3.67
N ASP A 103 -11.20 -1.72 4.34
CA ASP A 103 -11.00 -2.20 5.71
C ASP A 103 -11.88 -1.44 6.71
N GLU A 104 -12.05 -0.12 6.55
CA GLU A 104 -13.02 0.67 7.33
C GLU A 104 -14.45 0.16 7.14
N LEU A 105 -14.85 -0.19 5.91
CA LEU A 105 -16.16 -0.77 5.63
C LEU A 105 -16.34 -2.14 6.33
N LYS A 106 -15.33 -2.99 6.35
CA LYS A 106 -15.39 -4.27 7.06
C LYS A 106 -15.50 -4.07 8.57
N GLN A 107 -14.70 -3.17 9.13
CA GLN A 107 -14.72 -2.87 10.56
C GLN A 107 -16.08 -2.30 10.98
N THR A 108 -16.64 -1.37 10.21
CA THR A 108 -17.96 -0.80 10.50
C THR A 108 -19.06 -1.86 10.39
N GLN A 109 -19.01 -2.75 9.41
CA GLN A 109 -19.94 -3.88 9.32
C GLN A 109 -19.86 -4.81 10.54
N GLN A 110 -18.65 -5.14 10.99
CA GLN A 110 -18.44 -5.94 12.21
C GLN A 110 -19.01 -5.21 13.43
N GLN A 111 -18.75 -3.92 13.57
CA GLN A 111 -19.31 -3.11 14.67
C GLN A 111 -20.83 -3.12 14.65
N ILE A 112 -21.46 -2.95 13.49
CA ILE A 112 -22.92 -3.01 13.35
C ILE A 112 -23.47 -4.37 13.81
N GLN A 113 -22.83 -5.47 13.40
CA GLN A 113 -23.23 -6.82 13.81
C GLN A 113 -23.10 -7.01 15.33
N THR A 114 -21.99 -6.54 15.93
CA THR A 114 -21.82 -6.61 17.38
C THR A 114 -22.87 -5.78 18.13
N LEU A 115 -23.17 -4.57 17.66
CA LEU A 115 -24.20 -3.72 18.26
C LEU A 115 -25.58 -4.34 18.15
N ALA A 116 -25.91 -4.96 17.01
CA ALA A 116 -27.16 -5.70 16.85
C ALA A 116 -27.27 -6.88 17.84
N SER A 117 -26.19 -7.64 18.03
CA SER A 117 -26.18 -8.75 19.00
C SER A 117 -26.34 -8.26 20.45
N ILE A 118 -25.72 -7.14 20.81
CA ILE A 118 -25.85 -6.53 22.14
C ILE A 118 -27.29 -6.04 22.34
N GLN A 119 -27.88 -5.42 21.31
CA GLN A 119 -29.26 -4.97 21.36
C GLN A 119 -30.22 -6.14 21.61
N GLU A 120 -30.03 -7.26 20.92
CA GLU A 120 -30.82 -8.47 21.13
C GLU A 120 -30.66 -9.03 22.55
N GLN A 121 -29.42 -9.09 23.06
CA GLN A 121 -29.14 -9.52 24.44
C GLN A 121 -29.84 -8.63 25.48
N ILE A 122 -29.74 -7.31 25.33
CA ILE A 122 -30.39 -6.35 26.23
C ILE A 122 -31.91 -6.52 26.16
N GLN A 123 -32.47 -6.78 24.98
CA GLN A 123 -33.91 -6.98 24.82
C GLN A 123 -34.38 -8.23 25.58
N ILE A 124 -33.68 -9.37 25.42
CA ILE A 124 -33.96 -10.61 26.14
C ILE A 124 -33.82 -10.39 27.65
N GLU A 125 -32.75 -9.73 28.09
CA GLU A 125 -32.52 -9.43 29.51
C GLU A 125 -33.64 -8.55 30.08
N THR A 126 -34.07 -7.53 29.33
CA THR A 126 -35.17 -6.64 29.73
C THR A 126 -36.48 -7.43 29.87
N GLU A 127 -36.80 -8.30 28.91
CA GLU A 127 -37.98 -9.17 28.97
C GLU A 127 -37.94 -10.05 30.23
N LEU A 128 -36.82 -10.73 30.49
CA LEU A 128 -36.63 -11.55 31.68
C LEU A 128 -36.75 -10.76 32.99
N TYR A 129 -36.22 -9.54 33.07
CA TYR A 129 -36.37 -8.68 34.25
C TYR A 129 -37.81 -8.20 34.43
N THR A 130 -38.50 -7.85 33.34
CA THR A 130 -39.90 -7.43 33.41
C THR A 130 -40.82 -8.57 33.83
N GLU A 131 -40.56 -9.81 33.41
CA GLU A 131 -41.32 -10.99 33.88
C GLU A 131 -41.11 -11.28 35.37
N ARG A 132 -39.88 -11.06 35.87
CA ARG A 132 -39.59 -11.19 37.31
C ARG A 132 -40.16 -10.05 38.14
N TYR A 133 -40.52 -8.93 37.53
CA TYR A 133 -41.07 -7.79 38.25
C TYR A 133 -42.51 -8.06 38.66
N THR A 134 -42.72 -8.37 39.93
CA THR A 134 -44.03 -8.36 40.56
C THR A 134 -44.24 -7.03 41.27
N GLU A 135 -45.36 -6.34 41.03
CA GLU A 135 -45.73 -5.14 41.79
C GLU A 135 -45.74 -5.49 43.29
N ASN A 136 -45.01 -4.72 44.10
CA ASN A 136 -44.92 -4.98 45.54
C ASN A 136 -46.35 -4.96 46.13
N PRO A 137 -46.78 -5.98 46.90
CA PRO A 137 -48.17 -6.08 47.35
C PRO A 137 -48.61 -4.79 48.05
N LYS A 138 -49.76 -4.25 47.62
CA LYS A 138 -50.30 -2.96 48.13
C LYS A 138 -50.65 -3.00 49.62
N THR A 139 -50.69 -4.18 50.22
CA THR A 139 -50.81 -4.38 51.66
C THR A 139 -49.43 -4.49 52.29
N PRO A 140 -49.07 -3.64 53.27
CA PRO A 140 -47.79 -3.75 53.96
C PRO A 140 -47.69 -5.11 54.67
N ALA A 141 -46.57 -5.81 54.49
CA ALA A 141 -46.29 -7.11 55.13
C ALA A 141 -46.30 -7.05 56.67
N THR A 142 -46.14 -5.84 57.21
CA THR A 142 -46.09 -5.55 58.64
C THR A 142 -47.22 -4.61 59.04
N ASP A 143 -48.11 -5.09 59.91
CA ASP A 143 -49.09 -4.27 60.60
C ASP A 143 -48.41 -3.66 61.84
N TYR A 144 -47.73 -2.51 61.67
CA TYR A 144 -46.93 -1.85 62.71
C TYR A 144 -47.75 -1.45 63.96
N ALA A 145 -49.08 -1.47 63.87
CA ALA A 145 -49.99 -1.18 64.98
C ALA A 145 -50.16 -2.36 65.95
N ASN A 146 -49.99 -3.61 65.49
CA ASN A 146 -50.29 -4.82 66.28
C ASN A 146 -49.11 -5.79 66.41
N ASN A 147 -47.92 -5.43 65.93
CA ASN A 147 -46.69 -6.24 66.04
C ASN A 147 -46.88 -7.71 65.59
N HIS A 148 -47.79 -7.94 64.63
CA HIS A 148 -48.06 -9.25 64.04
C HIS A 148 -47.58 -9.23 62.58
N PHE A 149 -46.64 -10.12 62.27
CA PHE A 149 -46.25 -10.41 60.90
C PHE A 149 -47.39 -11.24 60.27
N LYS A 150 -48.00 -10.76 59.18
CA LYS A 150 -49.13 -11.46 58.52
C LYS A 150 -48.67 -12.45 57.43
N VAL A 151 -47.37 -12.72 57.33
CA VAL A 151 -46.84 -13.80 56.48
C VAL A 151 -46.82 -15.07 57.32
N ALA A 152 -47.46 -16.14 56.84
CA ALA A 152 -47.43 -17.42 57.53
C ALA A 152 -45.98 -17.94 57.54
N ASP A 153 -45.48 -18.38 58.70
CA ASP A 153 -44.10 -18.92 58.83
C ASP A 153 -43.79 -20.01 57.79
N GLN A 154 -44.79 -20.78 57.35
CA GLN A 154 -44.65 -21.77 56.29
C GLN A 154 -44.29 -21.18 54.93
N GLU A 155 -44.83 -20.02 54.56
CA GLU A 155 -44.52 -19.35 53.28
C GLU A 155 -43.10 -18.79 53.31
N MET A 156 -42.67 -18.22 54.44
CA MET A 156 -41.28 -17.76 54.61
C MET A 156 -40.29 -18.93 54.55
N MET A 157 -40.62 -20.07 55.16
CA MET A 157 -39.77 -21.26 55.11
C MET A 157 -39.71 -21.85 53.70
N SER A 158 -40.82 -21.88 52.95
CA SER A 158 -40.80 -22.36 51.56
C SER A 158 -40.00 -21.45 50.62
N GLU A 159 -40.07 -20.13 50.81
CA GLU A 159 -39.25 -19.18 50.04
C GLU A 159 -37.76 -19.27 50.42
N LEU A 160 -37.45 -19.50 51.70
CA LEU A 160 -36.07 -19.74 52.13
C LEU A 160 -35.50 -21.03 51.53
N GLU A 161 -36.30 -22.11 51.49
CA GLU A 161 -35.93 -23.38 50.87
C GLU A 161 -35.79 -23.23 49.35
N SER A 162 -36.64 -22.44 48.69
CA SER A 162 -36.55 -22.17 47.25
C SER A 162 -35.28 -21.39 46.89
N VAL A 163 -34.94 -20.37 47.70
CA VAL A 163 -33.70 -19.58 47.54
C VAL A 163 -32.48 -20.45 47.83
N ARG A 164 -32.52 -21.28 48.86
CA ARG A 164 -31.44 -22.22 49.18
C ARG A 164 -31.18 -23.17 48.02
N LEU A 165 -32.22 -23.81 47.48
CA LEU A 165 -32.07 -24.73 46.34
C LEU A 165 -31.50 -24.02 45.12
N ARG A 166 -31.93 -22.77 44.84
CA ARG A 166 -31.39 -21.97 43.74
C ARG A 166 -29.91 -21.67 43.93
N LEU A 167 -29.49 -21.29 45.14
CA LEU A 167 -28.09 -21.02 45.45
C LEU A 167 -27.23 -22.29 45.40
N GLU A 168 -27.77 -23.44 45.82
CA GLU A 168 -27.09 -24.74 45.70
C GLU A 168 -26.86 -25.09 44.22
N LEU A 169 -27.87 -24.93 43.36
CA LEU A 169 -27.73 -25.15 41.91
C LEU A 169 -26.79 -24.14 41.24
N GLU A 170 -26.86 -22.86 41.62
CA GLU A 170 -25.95 -21.83 41.11
C GLU A 170 -24.51 -22.13 41.50
N ALA A 171 -24.27 -22.56 42.74
CA ALA A 171 -22.94 -22.98 43.19
C ALA A 171 -22.44 -24.22 42.41
N GLU A 172 -23.29 -25.22 42.17
CA GLU A 172 -22.93 -26.39 41.36
C GLU A 172 -22.55 -25.99 39.92
N THR A 173 -23.34 -25.14 39.27
CA THR A 173 -23.02 -24.67 37.92
C THR A 173 -21.73 -23.86 37.86
N PHE A 174 -21.46 -23.03 38.87
CA PHE A 174 -20.20 -22.27 38.97
C PHE A 174 -18.99 -23.20 39.17
N ILE A 175 -19.13 -24.24 39.99
CA ILE A 175 -18.10 -25.26 40.18
C ILE A 175 -17.82 -26.00 38.86
N GLU A 176 -18.86 -26.40 38.13
CA GLU A 176 -18.70 -27.07 36.83
C GLU A 176 -17.97 -26.18 35.80
N GLN A 177 -18.34 -24.90 35.71
CA GLN A 177 -17.66 -23.94 34.85
C GLN A 177 -16.19 -23.78 35.23
N ALA A 178 -15.88 -23.60 36.52
CA ALA A 178 -14.51 -23.47 37.01
C ALA A 178 -13.65 -24.72 36.72
N VAL A 179 -14.22 -25.92 36.85
CA VAL A 179 -13.53 -27.18 36.50
C VAL A 179 -13.27 -27.28 35.01
N ASN A 180 -14.23 -26.88 34.16
CA ASN A 180 -14.06 -26.89 32.71
C ASN A 180 -13.00 -25.89 32.26
N ASP A 181 -13.00 -24.67 32.81
CA ASP A 181 -11.99 -23.66 32.54
C ASP A 181 -10.59 -24.10 32.98
N PHE A 182 -10.49 -24.73 34.15
CA PHE A 182 -9.22 -25.28 34.64
C PHE A 182 -8.69 -26.38 33.72
N ARG A 183 -9.55 -27.28 33.25
CA ARG A 183 -9.19 -28.32 32.26
C ARG A 183 -8.73 -27.71 30.93
N ALA A 184 -9.42 -26.67 30.46
CA ALA A 184 -9.04 -25.97 29.23
C ALA A 184 -7.66 -25.32 29.37
N LYS A 185 -7.39 -24.63 30.49
CA LYS A 185 -6.08 -24.02 30.78
C LYS A 185 -4.97 -25.05 30.89
N LEU A 186 -5.21 -26.19 31.55
CA LEU A 186 -4.25 -27.28 31.62
C LEU A 186 -3.91 -27.83 30.24
N LYS A 187 -4.94 -28.05 29.40
CA LYS A 187 -4.74 -28.51 28.03
C LYS A 187 -3.93 -27.52 27.20
N ALA A 188 -4.28 -26.24 27.27
CA ALA A 188 -3.54 -25.18 26.58
C ALA A 188 -2.06 -25.12 27.03
N ALA A 189 -1.80 -25.15 28.34
CA ALA A 189 -0.45 -25.17 28.88
C ALA A 189 0.34 -26.41 28.42
N SER A 190 -0.30 -27.60 28.38
CA SER A 190 0.36 -28.80 27.86
C SER A 190 0.66 -28.71 26.37
N ASP A 191 -0.24 -28.14 25.57
CA ASP A 191 -0.03 -27.96 24.13
C ASP A 191 1.10 -26.95 23.85
N GLU A 192 1.20 -25.89 24.66
CA GLU A 192 2.31 -24.92 24.61
C GLU A 192 3.66 -25.55 24.96
N GLU A 193 3.73 -26.35 26.03
CA GLU A 193 4.95 -27.09 26.39
C GLU A 193 5.36 -28.08 25.30
N ILE A 194 4.40 -28.83 24.72
CA ILE A 194 4.66 -29.73 23.59
C ILE A 194 5.20 -28.95 22.39
N ALA A 195 4.58 -27.82 22.05
CA ALA A 195 5.03 -26.98 20.94
C ALA A 195 6.43 -26.39 21.19
N TYR A 196 6.72 -25.98 22.42
CA TYR A 196 8.05 -25.51 22.83
C TYR A 196 9.11 -26.60 22.71
N ILE A 197 8.81 -27.81 23.20
CA ILE A 197 9.72 -28.97 23.08
C ILE A 197 9.95 -29.31 21.61
N LEU A 198 8.90 -29.40 20.79
CA LEU A 198 9.02 -29.70 19.35
C LEU A 198 9.85 -28.64 18.60
N LYS A 199 9.74 -27.37 18.98
CA LYS A 199 10.52 -26.28 18.36
C LYS A 199 12.00 -26.33 18.75
N ASN A 200 12.32 -26.81 19.95
CA ASN A 200 13.69 -26.79 20.50
C ASN A 200 14.40 -28.16 20.46
N THR A 201 13.73 -29.22 20.02
CA THR A 201 14.37 -30.53 19.79
C THR A 201 14.76 -30.68 18.32
N HIS A 202 16.06 -30.81 18.06
CA HIS A 202 16.63 -31.17 16.76
C HIS A 202 16.29 -32.63 16.41
N PHE A 203 15.05 -32.90 15.99
CA PHE A 203 14.68 -34.19 15.39
C PHE A 203 15.06 -34.30 13.90
N SER A 204 15.68 -33.28 13.30
CA SER A 204 16.03 -33.27 11.86
C SER A 204 17.53 -33.39 11.52
N ASP A 205 18.43 -33.59 12.49
CA ASP A 205 19.88 -33.75 12.21
C ASP A 205 20.37 -35.21 12.20
N GLN A 206 19.46 -36.20 12.21
CA GLN A 206 19.81 -37.62 12.11
C GLN A 206 18.80 -38.42 11.26
N VAL A 207 18.75 -38.16 9.95
CA VAL A 207 18.58 -39.16 8.87
C VAL A 207 19.30 -38.64 7.64
#